data_AF-A0A7Y2D2M4-F1
#
_entry.id   AF-A0A7Y2D2M4-F1
#
_cell.length_a   1.000
_cell.length_b   1.000
_cell.length_c   1.000
_cell.angle_alpha   90.00
_cell.angle_beta   90.00
_cell.angle_gamma   90.00
#
_symmetry.space_group_name_H-M   'P 1'
#
loop_
_entity.id
_entity.type
_entity.pdbx_description
1 polymer ?
#
loop_
_entity_poly.entity_id
_entity_poly.type
_entity_poly.pdbx_seq_one_letter_code
_entity_poly.pdbx_strand_id
1 'polypeptide(L)'
;MMSRNRDHWENPDNWTAGIIYHCPEDTRYFVPKGWKWGGWTINFSHPKAWFAGLGAIAIAVGPATLAMRLTGNRSLWLLAMLVSIIALCMWAHNESSKE
;
A
#
# COMPACT_ATOMS: atom_id res chain seq x y z
N MET A 1 8.99 -20.33 -2.64
CA MET A 1 8.74 -19.05 -3.34
C MET A 1 9.04 -17.86 -2.42
N MET A 2 8.63 -17.89 -1.15
CA MET A 2 8.92 -16.85 -0.16
C MET A 2 10.41 -16.56 0.11
N SER A 3 11.32 -17.54 0.07
CA SER A 3 12.75 -17.23 0.32
C SER A 3 13.33 -16.32 -0.77
N ARG A 4 13.03 -16.60 -2.05
CA ARG A 4 13.52 -15.78 -3.18
C ARG A 4 13.06 -14.32 -3.11
N ASN A 5 11.80 -14.07 -2.74
CA ASN A 5 11.30 -12.69 -2.62
C ASN A 5 11.95 -11.95 -1.44
N ARG A 6 12.28 -12.66 -0.35
CA ARG A 6 13.04 -12.08 0.77
C ARG A 6 14.45 -11.72 0.33
N ASP A 7 15.13 -12.61 -0.40
CA ASP A 7 16.47 -12.36 -0.93
C ASP A 7 16.48 -11.11 -1.84
N HIS A 8 15.46 -10.96 -2.69
CA HIS A 8 15.28 -9.76 -3.52
C HIS A 8 14.97 -8.50 -2.71
N TRP A 9 14.23 -8.62 -1.61
CA TRP A 9 13.90 -7.51 -0.72
C TRP A 9 15.10 -7.00 0.08
N GLU A 10 15.95 -7.91 0.54
CA GLU A 10 17.17 -7.60 1.27
C GLU A 10 18.25 -7.00 0.38
N ASN A 11 18.16 -7.20 -0.95
CA ASN A 11 19.10 -6.61 -1.90
C ASN A 11 18.89 -5.08 -2.03
N PRO A 12 19.87 -4.25 -1.61
CA PRO A 12 19.77 -2.80 -1.69
C PRO A 12 19.67 -2.27 -3.13
N ASP A 13 20.13 -3.01 -4.15
CA ASP A 13 20.06 -2.58 -5.55
C ASP A 13 18.62 -2.49 -6.07
N ASN A 14 17.70 -3.25 -5.47
CA ASN A 14 16.27 -3.19 -5.80
C ASN A 14 15.56 -2.00 -5.16
N TRP A 15 16.24 -1.22 -4.32
CA TRP A 15 15.69 -0.07 -3.60
C TRP A 15 16.28 1.26 -4.10
N THR A 16 15.41 2.20 -4.45
CA THR A 16 15.79 3.59 -4.67
C THR A 16 15.42 4.42 -3.44
N ALA A 17 16.44 5.02 -2.81
CA ALA A 17 16.31 5.84 -1.59
C ALA A 17 15.59 5.16 -0.41
N GLY A 18 15.51 3.82 -0.39
CA GLY A 18 14.78 3.05 0.63
C GLY A 18 13.26 3.21 0.59
N ILE A 19 12.71 3.82 -0.47
CA ILE A 19 11.28 4.14 -0.59
C ILE A 19 10.63 3.42 -1.76
N ILE A 20 11.29 3.42 -2.91
CA ILE A 20 10.78 2.87 -4.17
C ILE A 20 11.44 1.52 -4.39
N TYR A 21 10.63 0.50 -4.66
CA TYR A 21 11.09 -0.86 -4.87
C TYR A 21 10.86 -1.32 -6.32
N HIS A 22 11.91 -1.84 -6.94
CA HIS A 22 11.91 -2.33 -8.32
C HIS A 22 12.58 -3.69 -8.37
N CYS A 23 11.81 -4.76 -8.55
CA CYS A 23 12.37 -6.09 -8.81
C CYS A 23 11.42 -6.91 -9.70
N PRO A 24 11.73 -7.12 -11.00
CA PRO A 24 10.90 -7.94 -11.89
C PRO A 24 10.69 -9.39 -11.41
N GLU A 25 11.67 -9.94 -10.68
CA GLU A 25 11.66 -11.32 -10.19
C GLU A 25 10.80 -11.49 -8.94
N ASP A 26 10.57 -10.42 -8.18
CA ASP A 26 9.70 -10.43 -7.01
C ASP A 26 8.23 -10.35 -7.44
N THR A 27 7.50 -11.42 -7.17
CA THR A 27 6.09 -11.55 -7.58
C THR A 27 5.11 -10.78 -6.71
N ARG A 28 5.55 -10.17 -5.60
CA ARG A 28 4.66 -9.42 -4.70
C ARG A 28 4.20 -8.12 -5.34
N TYR A 29 2.93 -7.79 -5.12
CA TYR A 29 2.38 -6.49 -5.51
C TYR A 29 2.65 -5.44 -4.45
N PHE A 30 2.47 -5.81 -3.18
CA PHE A 30 2.75 -4.99 -2.03
C PHE A 30 4.00 -5.51 -1.32
N VAL A 31 4.93 -4.61 -1.04
CA VAL A 31 6.25 -4.93 -0.49
C VAL A 31 6.44 -4.07 0.76
N PRO A 32 6.74 -4.65 1.94
CA PRO A 32 6.95 -3.85 3.14
C PRO A 32 8.16 -2.93 2.94
N LYS A 33 8.11 -1.71 3.50
CA LYS A 33 9.28 -0.84 3.54
C LYS A 33 10.27 -1.33 4.59
N GLY A 34 11.56 -1.04 4.42
CA GLY A 34 12.63 -1.49 5.31
C GLY A 34 12.52 -1.02 6.78
N TRP A 35 11.72 0.01 7.07
CA TRP A 35 11.47 0.49 8.43
C TRP A 35 10.10 0.05 8.96
N LYS A 36 10.07 -0.38 10.23
CA LYS A 36 8.91 -1.05 10.88
C LYS A 36 7.57 -0.31 10.86
N TRP A 37 7.58 1.01 10.68
CA TRP A 37 6.37 1.85 10.67
C TRP A 37 6.00 2.37 9.27
N GLY A 38 6.71 1.93 8.23
CA GLY A 38 6.59 2.46 6.88
C GLY A 38 5.41 1.92 6.07
N GLY A 39 4.76 0.87 6.59
CA GLY A 39 3.77 0.12 5.84
C GLY A 39 4.40 -0.55 4.62
N TRP A 40 3.65 -0.56 3.51
CA TRP A 40 4.07 -1.16 2.24
C TRP A 40 4.24 -0.11 1.14
N THR A 41 5.01 -0.48 0.12
CA THR A 41 5.03 0.14 -1.20
C THR A 41 4.54 -0.88 -2.23
N ILE A 42 4.43 -0.47 -3.50
CA ILE A 42 4.18 -1.42 -4.58
C ILE A 42 5.49 -1.79 -5.25
N ASN A 43 5.56 -2.98 -5.84
CA ASN A 43 6.66 -3.31 -6.75
C ASN A 43 6.43 -2.62 -8.10
N PHE A 44 7.19 -1.55 -8.36
CA PHE A 44 7.01 -0.70 -9.54
C PHE A 44 7.39 -1.41 -10.86
N SER A 45 8.13 -2.52 -10.78
CA SER A 45 8.45 -3.36 -11.94
C SER A 45 7.31 -4.29 -12.36
N HIS A 46 6.24 -4.41 -11.57
CA HIS A 46 5.12 -5.30 -11.84
C HIS A 46 3.87 -4.51 -12.32
N PRO A 47 3.44 -4.63 -13.60
CA PRO A 47 2.31 -3.87 -14.13
C PRO A 47 1.01 -4.04 -13.32
N LYS A 48 0.76 -5.25 -12.79
CA LYS A 48 -0.44 -5.49 -11.96
C LYS A 48 -0.36 -4.84 -10.56
N ALA A 49 0.83 -4.52 -10.08
CA ALA A 49 0.98 -3.87 -8.78
C ALA A 49 0.49 -2.41 -8.83
N TRP A 50 0.57 -1.76 -9.99
CA TRP A 50 -0.07 -0.45 -10.21
C TRP A 50 -1.58 -0.52 -10.03
N PHE A 51 -2.25 -1.51 -10.61
CA PHE A 51 -3.69 -1.71 -10.42
C PHE A 51 -4.03 -2.02 -8.96
N ALA A 52 -3.21 -2.82 -8.27
CA ALA A 52 -3.39 -3.09 -6.86
C ALA A 52 -3.26 -1.82 -6.00
N GLY A 53 -2.25 -0.99 -6.26
CA GLY A 53 -2.06 0.30 -5.59
C GLY A 53 -3.21 1.28 -5.84
N LEU A 54 -3.65 1.43 -7.09
CA LEU A 54 -4.81 2.26 -7.44
C LEU A 54 -6.10 1.72 -6.80
N GLY A 55 -6.27 0.40 -6.76
CA GLY A 55 -7.40 -0.25 -6.07
C GLY A 55 -7.43 0.06 -4.58
N ALA A 56 -6.28 0.00 -3.90
CA ALA A 56 -6.18 0.36 -2.48
C ALA A 56 -6.55 1.83 -2.23
N ILE A 57 -6.09 2.75 -3.09
CA ILE A 57 -6.46 4.17 -3.02
C ILE A 57 -7.97 4.35 -3.27
N ALA A 58 -8.52 3.68 -4.29
CA ALA A 58 -9.93 3.75 -4.61
C ALA A 58 -10.82 3.22 -3.49
N ILE A 59 -10.42 2.14 -2.81
CA ILE A 59 -11.16 1.60 -1.65
C ILE A 59 -11.11 2.58 -0.48
N ALA A 60 -9.99 3.27 -0.26
CA ALA A 60 -9.89 4.22 0.83
C ALA A 60 -10.67 5.52 0.58
N VAL A 61 -10.60 6.05 -0.65
CA VAL A 61 -11.14 7.37 -1.01
C VAL A 61 -12.54 7.28 -1.61
N GLY A 62 -12.84 6.21 -2.33
CA GLY A 62 -14.08 6.00 -3.07
C GLY A 62 -15.34 6.06 -2.20
N PRO A 63 -15.43 5.30 -1.08
CA PRO A 63 -16.59 5.34 -0.20
C PRO A 63 -16.83 6.72 0.40
N ALA A 64 -15.76 7.41 0.82
CA ALA A 64 -15.88 8.76 1.34
C ALA A 64 -16.40 9.72 0.25
N THR A 65 -15.77 9.76 -0.91
CA THR A 65 -16.20 10.63 -2.02
C THR A 65 -17.64 10.36 -2.46
N LEU A 66 -18.08 9.10 -2.50
CA LEU A 66 -19.47 8.74 -2.74
C LEU A 66 -20.40 9.28 -1.63
N ALA A 67 -20.05 9.10 -0.35
CA ALA A 67 -20.83 9.62 0.77
C ALA A 67 -20.97 11.16 0.72
N MET A 68 -19.93 11.89 0.34
CA MET A 68 -20.00 13.33 0.11
C MET A 68 -20.99 13.68 -1.00
N ARG A 69 -20.97 12.96 -2.12
CA ARG A 69 -21.88 13.20 -3.24
C ARG A 69 -23.33 12.94 -2.88
N LEU A 70 -23.60 11.95 -2.02
CA LEU A 70 -24.95 11.59 -1.60
C LEU A 70 -25.49 12.49 -0.49
N THR A 71 -24.65 12.91 0.46
CA THR A 71 -25.10 13.61 1.68
C THR A 71 -24.82 15.11 1.68
N GLY A 72 -23.85 15.58 0.89
CA GLY A 72 -23.33 16.95 0.97
C GLY A 72 -22.64 17.30 2.30
N ASN A 73 -22.51 16.35 3.23
CA ASN A 73 -22.01 16.59 4.58
C ASN A 73 -20.48 16.47 4.63
N ARG A 74 -19.81 17.62 4.78
CA ARG A 74 -18.35 17.72 4.86
C ARG A 74 -17.76 17.01 6.08
N SER A 75 -18.43 17.07 7.22
CA SER A 75 -17.95 16.43 8.45
C SER A 75 -18.00 14.90 8.34
N LEU A 76 -19.09 14.37 7.78
CA LEU A 76 -19.22 12.93 7.55
C LEU A 76 -18.15 12.42 6.56
N TRP A 77 -17.85 13.20 5.53
CA TRP A 77 -16.80 12.89 4.58
C TRP A 77 -15.40 12.84 5.20
N LEU A 78 -15.04 13.85 6.00
CA LEU A 78 -13.76 13.89 6.70
C LEU A 78 -13.61 12.71 7.66
N LEU A 79 -14.68 12.35 8.37
CA LEU A 79 -14.71 11.19 9.25
C LEU A 79 -14.49 9.89 8.46
N ALA A 80 -15.21 9.70 7.35
CA ALA A 80 -15.06 8.52 6.49
C ALA A 80 -13.64 8.40 5.91
N MET A 81 -13.05 9.52 5.47
CA MET A 81 -11.64 9.57 5.02
C MET A 81 -10.68 9.15 6.13
N LEU A 82 -10.85 9.68 7.34
CA LEU A 82 -9.99 9.35 8.49
C LEU A 82 -10.08 7.86 8.84
N VAL A 83 -11.28 7.29 8.89
CA VAL A 83 -11.50 5.87 9.17
C VAL A 83 -10.83 4.99 8.12
N SER A 84 -10.99 5.32 6.83
CA SER A 84 -10.33 4.60 5.73
C SER A 84 -8.81 4.64 5.82
N ILE A 85 -8.23 5.81 6.15
CA ILE A 85 -6.78 5.97 6.32
C ILE A 85 -6.29 5.11 7.48
N ILE A 86 -6.96 5.16 8.63
CA ILE A 86 -6.60 4.34 9.80
C ILE A 86 -6.67 2.84 9.46
N ALA A 87 -7.74 2.41 8.78
CA ALA A 87 -7.90 1.02 8.36
C ALA A 87 -6.78 0.57 7.39
N LEU A 88 -6.42 1.42 6.42
CA LEU A 88 -5.27 1.16 5.53
C LEU A 88 -3.95 1.09 6.30
N CYS A 89 -3.70 2.02 7.22
CA CYS A 89 -2.48 2.02 8.03
C CYS A 89 -2.39 0.77 8.91
N MET A 90 -3.49 0.36 9.53
CA MET A 90 -3.57 -0.87 10.32
C MET A 90 -3.33 -2.11 9.45
N TRP A 91 -3.96 -2.18 8.28
CA TRP A 91 -3.73 -3.26 7.34
C TRP A 91 -2.27 -3.31 6.89
N ALA A 92 -1.69 -2.15 6.56
CA ALA A 92 -0.30 -2.04 6.16
C ALA A 92 0.67 -2.47 7.26
N HIS A 93 0.42 -2.06 8.50
CA HIS A 93 1.21 -2.48 9.66
C HIS A 93 1.13 -3.99 9.89
N ASN A 94 -0.09 -4.55 9.90
CA ASN A 94 -0.32 -5.98 10.09
C ASN A 94 0.35 -6.81 9.00
N GLU A 95 0.29 -6.37 7.74
CA GLU A 95 0.96 -7.10 6.66
C GLU A 95 2.49 -7.00 6.76
N SER A 96 3.02 -5.82 7.10
CA SER A 96 4.46 -5.64 7.32
C SER A 96 5.01 -6.45 8.48
N SER A 97 4.19 -6.78 9.48
CA SER A 97 4.60 -7.60 10.63
C SER A 97 4.67 -9.10 10.36
N LYS A 98 4.13 -9.57 9.22
CA LYS A 98 4.12 -11.00 8.85
C LYS A 98 5.36 -11.42 8.06
N GLU A 99 6.15 -10.48 7.56
CA GLU A 99 7.38 -10.76 6.80
C GLU A 99 8.64 -10.64 7.66
#